data_AF-A0A396Q2T3-F1
#
_entry.id   AF-A0A396Q2T3-F1
#
_cell.length_a   1.000
_cell.length_b   1.000
_cell.length_c   1.000
_cell.angle_alpha   90.00
_cell.angle_beta   90.00
_cell.angle_gamma   90.00
#
_symmetry.space_group_name_H-M   'P 1'
#
loop_
_entity.id
_entity.type
_entity.pdbx_description
1 polymer ?
#
loop_
_entity_poly.entity_id
_entity_poly.type
_entity_poly.pdbx_seq_one_letter_code
_entity_poly.pdbx_strand_id
1 'polypeptide(L)'
;MIRKTARETVLYYNPEASSKVVKLKGVLVRMGIRIRNVTPEQFDETVGALAGISGFEKENQNKEQLVRNLQEQRQEPSQDQNQDQHPMIQDEVLVMHGFTSRRIDELLAAFRKAGVAKVELKAIVTETNAHWTFYHLYEEIKEEHERMTKGGANAEG
;
A
#
# COMPACT_ATOMS: atom_id res chain seq x y z
N MET A 1 -11.85 -27.00 -8.41
CA MET A 1 -11.82 -25.69 -7.74
C MET A 1 -11.35 -24.64 -8.74
N ILE A 2 -12.20 -23.72 -9.15
CA ILE A 2 -11.79 -22.58 -9.99
C ILE A 2 -11.05 -21.62 -9.06
N ARG A 3 -9.74 -21.41 -9.27
CA ARG A 3 -9.01 -20.34 -8.60
C ARG A 3 -9.65 -19.03 -9.07
N LYS A 4 -10.38 -18.36 -8.19
CA LYS A 4 -10.94 -17.03 -8.47
C LYS A 4 -9.75 -16.11 -8.74
N THR A 5 -9.57 -15.69 -9.99
CA THR A 5 -8.52 -14.72 -10.34
C THR A 5 -8.67 -13.49 -9.45
N ALA A 6 -7.58 -13.10 -8.79
CA ALA A 6 -7.56 -11.91 -7.96
C ALA A 6 -8.01 -10.70 -8.79
N ARG A 7 -8.91 -9.89 -8.22
CA ARG A 7 -9.44 -8.72 -8.94
C ARG A 7 -8.43 -7.59 -8.86
N GLU A 8 -8.09 -7.00 -10.00
CA GLU A 8 -7.17 -5.87 -10.12
C GLU A 8 -7.57 -4.74 -9.14
N THR A 9 -6.66 -4.44 -8.22
CA THR A 9 -6.87 -3.46 -7.15
C THR A 9 -5.61 -2.64 -6.95
N VAL A 10 -5.78 -1.33 -6.80
CA VAL A 10 -4.71 -0.39 -6.45
C VAL A 10 -4.98 0.17 -5.06
N LEU A 11 -4.02 0.00 -4.15
CA LEU A 11 -3.93 0.78 -2.92
C LEU A 11 -3.19 2.08 -3.25
N TYR A 12 -3.77 3.19 -2.84
CA TYR A 12 -3.24 4.50 -3.15
C TYR A 12 -3.23 5.37 -1.90
N TYR A 13 -2.04 5.81 -1.50
CA TYR A 13 -1.85 6.85 -0.50
C TYR A 13 -1.27 8.08 -1.16
N ASN A 14 -1.80 9.24 -0.79
CA ASN A 14 -1.28 10.51 -1.24
C ASN A 14 -1.63 11.60 -0.22
N PRO A 15 -0.63 12.27 0.39
CA PRO A 15 -0.85 13.23 1.47
C PRO A 15 -1.51 14.54 1.00
N GLU A 16 -1.38 14.90 -0.29
CA GLU A 16 -1.83 16.20 -0.80
C GLU A 16 -2.81 16.09 -1.97
N ALA A 17 -3.99 16.69 -1.85
CA ALA A 17 -4.93 16.73 -2.97
C ALA A 17 -4.32 17.47 -4.18
N SER A 18 -4.28 16.82 -5.35
CA SER A 18 -3.75 17.44 -6.57
C SER A 18 -4.52 17.02 -7.83
N SER A 19 -4.41 17.80 -8.89
CA SER A 19 -5.01 17.48 -10.20
C SER A 19 -4.46 16.17 -10.80
N LYS A 20 -3.24 15.77 -10.38
CA LYS A 20 -2.64 14.46 -10.65
C LYS A 20 -3.52 13.33 -10.14
N VAL A 21 -4.02 13.42 -8.90
CA VAL A 21 -4.91 12.40 -8.28
C VAL A 21 -6.16 12.19 -9.10
N VAL A 22 -6.78 13.27 -9.59
CA VAL A 22 -8.02 13.20 -10.39
C VAL A 22 -7.76 12.45 -11.70
N LYS A 23 -6.67 12.78 -12.40
CA LYS A 23 -6.27 12.10 -13.64
C LYS A 23 -5.94 10.62 -13.40
N LEU A 24 -5.19 10.33 -12.34
CA LEU A 24 -4.82 8.97 -11.93
C LEU A 24 -6.07 8.13 -11.65
N LYS A 25 -6.98 8.62 -10.79
CA LYS A 25 -8.25 7.95 -10.49
C LYS A 25 -9.10 7.77 -11.75
N GLY A 26 -9.15 8.77 -12.62
CA GLY A 26 -9.86 8.69 -13.91
C GLY A 26 -9.30 7.63 -14.87
N VAL A 27 -7.99 7.35 -14.86
CA VAL A 27 -7.41 6.23 -15.61
C VAL A 27 -7.82 4.90 -14.98
N LEU A 28 -7.64 4.74 -13.66
CA LEU A 28 -7.98 3.51 -12.95
C LEU A 28 -9.45 3.11 -13.14
N VAL A 29 -10.37 4.07 -13.00
CA VAL A 29 -11.82 3.85 -13.22
C VAL A 29 -12.10 3.40 -14.65
N ARG A 30 -11.55 4.08 -15.66
CA ARG A 30 -11.75 3.71 -17.08
C ARG A 30 -11.19 2.33 -17.42
N MET A 31 -10.16 1.89 -16.72
CA MET A 31 -9.56 0.56 -16.88
C MET A 31 -10.27 -0.53 -16.07
N GLY A 32 -11.34 -0.21 -15.33
CA GLY A 32 -12.09 -1.16 -14.51
C GLY A 32 -11.37 -1.62 -13.25
N ILE A 33 -10.31 -0.92 -12.85
CA ILE A 33 -9.48 -1.25 -11.69
C ILE A 33 -10.15 -0.73 -10.41
N ARG A 34 -10.14 -1.56 -9.35
CA ARG A 34 -10.61 -1.12 -8.03
C ARG A 34 -9.59 -0.19 -7.39
N ILE A 35 -10.06 0.90 -6.80
CA ILE A 35 -9.21 1.87 -6.11
C ILE A 35 -9.56 1.83 -4.63
N ARG A 36 -8.56 1.65 -3.78
CA ARG A 36 -8.69 1.79 -2.33
C ARG A 36 -7.73 2.87 -1.88
N ASN A 37 -8.28 3.93 -1.29
CA ASN A 37 -7.47 4.98 -0.71
C ASN A 37 -7.04 4.53 0.69
N VAL A 38 -5.75 4.57 0.97
CA VAL A 38 -5.22 4.26 2.31
C VAL A 38 -5.17 5.57 3.09
N THR A 39 -5.61 5.55 4.35
CA THR A 39 -5.50 6.69 5.26
C THR A 39 -4.41 6.43 6.32
N PRO A 40 -3.90 7.47 7.01
CA PRO A 40 -2.85 7.29 8.02
C PRO A 40 -3.22 6.28 9.13
N GLU A 41 -4.49 6.19 9.48
CA GLU A 41 -5.00 5.25 10.49
C GLU A 41 -4.87 3.78 10.05
N GLN A 42 -4.64 3.54 8.77
CA GLN A 42 -4.52 2.23 8.16
C GLN A 42 -3.06 1.83 7.89
N PHE A 43 -2.09 2.62 8.34
CA PHE A 43 -0.67 2.33 8.09
C PHE A 43 -0.19 1.05 8.76
N ASP A 44 -0.79 0.67 9.88
CA ASP A 44 -0.53 -0.57 10.59
C ASP A 44 -1.36 -1.76 10.08
N GLU A 45 -2.31 -1.52 9.16
CA GLU A 45 -3.03 -2.61 8.51
C GLU A 45 -2.12 -3.32 7.49
N THR A 46 -2.29 -4.64 7.38
CA THR A 46 -1.54 -5.42 6.40
C THR A 46 -1.96 -5.08 4.97
N VAL A 47 -1.00 -5.07 4.06
CA VAL A 47 -1.22 -4.80 2.63
C VAL A 47 -2.21 -5.79 2.03
N GLY A 48 -2.18 -7.05 2.46
CA GLY A 48 -3.12 -8.08 2.03
C GLY A 48 -4.56 -7.81 2.49
N ALA A 49 -4.75 -7.36 3.73
CA ALA A 49 -6.07 -6.98 4.24
C ALA A 49 -6.61 -5.76 3.48
N LEU A 50 -5.78 -4.72 3.33
CA LEU A 50 -6.13 -3.53 2.56
C LEU A 50 -6.48 -3.87 1.11
N ALA A 51 -5.73 -4.75 0.45
CA ALA A 51 -6.01 -5.18 -0.92
C ALA A 51 -7.28 -6.06 -1.04
N GLY A 52 -7.81 -6.57 0.07
CA GLY A 52 -8.97 -7.48 0.09
C GLY A 52 -8.61 -8.90 -0.34
N ILE A 53 -7.39 -9.35 -0.01
CA ILE A 53 -6.94 -10.73 -0.24
C ILE A 53 -7.62 -11.65 0.76
N SER A 54 -8.31 -12.67 0.26
CA SER A 54 -8.96 -13.67 1.11
C SER A 54 -7.94 -14.35 2.03
N GLY A 55 -8.20 -14.33 3.34
CA GLY A 55 -7.31 -14.88 4.36
C GLY A 55 -6.65 -13.84 5.25
N PHE A 56 -6.46 -12.60 4.77
CA PHE A 56 -5.82 -11.54 5.54
C PHE A 56 -6.78 -10.80 6.49
N GLU A 57 -8.07 -10.72 6.15
CA GLU A 57 -9.10 -10.07 6.99
C GLU A 57 -9.24 -10.72 8.38
N LYS A 58 -9.02 -12.04 8.46
CA LYS A 58 -9.17 -12.81 9.71
C LYS A 58 -7.96 -12.68 10.63
N GLU A 59 -6.77 -12.38 10.09
CA GLU A 59 -5.57 -12.21 10.89
C GLU A 59 -5.66 -10.94 11.75
N ASN A 60 -6.22 -9.86 11.19
CA ASN A 60 -6.42 -8.62 11.94
C ASN A 60 -7.40 -8.82 13.10
N GLN A 61 -8.56 -9.46 12.83
CA GLN A 61 -9.55 -9.79 13.86
C GLN A 61 -8.98 -10.69 14.96
N ASN A 62 -8.13 -11.66 14.61
CA ASN A 62 -7.49 -12.53 15.61
C ASN A 62 -6.48 -11.76 16.48
N LYS A 63 -5.68 -10.85 15.91
CA LYS A 63 -4.76 -10.00 16.68
C LYS A 63 -5.52 -9.07 17.62
N GLU A 64 -6.55 -8.39 17.14
CA GLU A 64 -7.40 -7.51 17.94
C GLU A 64 -8.09 -8.28 19.09
N GLN A 65 -8.63 -9.47 18.81
CA GLN A 65 -9.25 -10.32 19.83
C GLN A 65 -8.23 -10.84 20.85
N LEU A 66 -7.01 -11.20 20.42
CA LEU A 66 -5.94 -11.62 21.32
C LEU A 66 -5.50 -10.49 22.25
N VAL A 67 -5.29 -9.29 21.71
CA VAL A 67 -4.94 -8.09 22.49
C VAL A 67 -6.04 -7.78 23.52
N ARG A 68 -7.30 -7.81 23.10
CA ARG A 68 -8.45 -7.61 24.00
C ARG A 68 -8.49 -8.65 25.12
N ASN A 69 -8.33 -9.92 24.81
CA ASN A 69 -8.33 -11.00 25.80
C ASN A 69 -7.16 -10.88 26.80
N LEU A 70 -5.99 -10.41 26.34
CA LEU A 70 -4.81 -10.17 27.19
C LEU A 70 -4.99 -8.97 28.12
N GLN A 71 -5.70 -7.93 27.65
CA GLN A 71 -6.02 -6.74 28.46
C GLN A 71 -7.07 -7.02 29.53
N GLU A 72 -8.07 -7.87 29.24
CA GLU A 72 -9.10 -8.29 30.21
C GLU A 72 -8.55 -9.11 31.39
N GLN A 73 -7.32 -9.64 31.30
CA GLN A 73 -6.66 -10.43 32.36
C GLN A 73 -5.76 -9.62 33.32
N ARG A 74 -5.55 -8.31 33.12
CA ARG A 74 -4.64 -7.51 33.95
C ARG A 74 -5.28 -6.19 34.40
N GLN A 75 -5.76 -6.13 35.65
CA GLN A 75 -6.05 -4.87 36.33
C GLN A 75 -4.74 -4.32 36.91
N GLU A 76 -4.25 -3.18 36.42
CA GLU A 76 -3.49 -2.14 37.16
C GLU A 76 -3.48 -0.83 36.31
N PRO A 77 -3.41 0.35 36.95
CA PRO A 77 -3.72 1.65 36.35
C PRO A 77 -2.49 2.40 35.78
N SER A 78 -2.71 3.01 34.60
CA SER A 78 -2.17 4.27 34.07
C SER A 78 -0.66 4.45 33.81
N GLN A 79 -0.41 5.09 32.65
CA GLN A 79 0.75 5.93 32.25
C GLN A 79 1.85 5.25 31.42
N ASP A 80 1.53 4.98 30.15
CA ASP A 80 2.22 5.62 29.02
C ASP A 80 1.33 5.52 27.77
N GLN A 81 0.46 6.52 27.57
CA GLN A 81 -0.32 6.66 26.33
C GLN A 81 0.51 7.35 25.24
N ASN A 82 1.76 6.93 25.05
CA ASN A 82 2.47 7.23 23.83
C ASN A 82 2.07 6.18 22.78
N GLN A 83 0.79 6.19 22.39
CA GLN A 83 0.37 5.49 21.18
C GLN A 83 1.00 6.24 20.01
N ASP A 84 2.13 5.70 19.57
CA ASP A 84 2.44 5.53 18.15
C ASP A 84 2.29 6.81 17.32
N GLN A 85 3.18 7.78 17.56
CA GLN A 85 3.57 8.72 16.50
C GLN A 85 4.35 7.94 15.43
N HIS A 86 3.69 7.08 14.65
CA HIS A 86 4.30 6.61 13.41
C HIS A 86 4.51 7.83 12.51
N PRO A 87 5.72 8.06 11.99
CA PRO A 87 5.98 9.21 11.15
C PRO A 87 5.02 9.18 9.96
N MET A 88 4.31 10.28 9.75
CA MET A 88 3.36 10.40 8.66
C MET A 88 4.12 10.17 7.34
N ILE A 89 3.64 9.23 6.51
CA ILE A 89 4.18 9.03 5.17
C ILE A 89 4.01 10.35 4.39
N GLN A 90 5.12 10.94 3.97
CA GLN A 90 5.14 12.22 3.24
C GLN A 90 5.11 12.05 1.72
N ASP A 91 5.31 10.82 1.25
CA ASP A 91 5.41 10.49 -0.16
C ASP A 91 4.14 9.82 -0.69
N GLU A 92 3.86 9.99 -1.97
CA GLU A 92 2.80 9.26 -2.67
C GLU A 92 3.21 7.79 -2.87
N VAL A 93 2.30 6.86 -2.54
CA VAL A 93 2.54 5.42 -2.64
C VAL A 93 1.44 4.76 -3.47
N LEU A 94 1.83 3.93 -4.43
CA LEU A 94 0.91 3.16 -5.29
C LEU A 94 1.24 1.66 -5.24
N VAL A 95 0.37 0.85 -4.65
CA VAL A 95 0.55 -0.61 -4.53
C VAL A 95 -0.46 -1.34 -5.41
N MET A 96 0.01 -2.28 -6.23
CA MET A 96 -0.79 -2.98 -7.24
C MET A 96 -1.02 -4.44 -6.84
N HIS A 97 -2.26 -4.91 -6.85
CA HIS A 97 -2.63 -6.29 -6.55
C HIS A 97 -3.45 -6.92 -7.69
N GLY A 98 -3.15 -8.19 -8.01
CA GLY A 98 -3.91 -8.97 -9.00
C GLY A 98 -3.62 -8.63 -10.46
N PHE A 99 -2.52 -7.92 -10.73
CA PHE A 99 -2.13 -7.56 -12.10
C PHE A 99 -1.22 -8.61 -12.73
N THR A 100 -1.37 -8.79 -14.04
CA THR A 100 -0.34 -9.42 -14.88
C THR A 100 0.66 -8.38 -15.35
N SER A 101 1.88 -8.78 -15.73
CA SER A 101 2.91 -7.85 -16.24
C SER A 101 2.39 -6.97 -17.38
N ARG A 102 1.70 -7.56 -18.37
CA ARG A 102 1.07 -6.82 -19.46
C ARG A 102 0.09 -5.75 -18.96
N ARG A 103 -0.70 -6.05 -17.93
CA ARG A 103 -1.69 -5.12 -17.37
C ARG A 103 -1.03 -3.98 -16.60
N ILE A 104 0.10 -4.24 -15.93
CA ILE A 104 0.93 -3.18 -15.32
C ILE A 104 1.47 -2.26 -16.42
N ASP A 105 2.02 -2.81 -17.49
CA ASP A 105 2.56 -2.01 -18.59
C ASP A 105 1.49 -1.13 -19.23
N GLU A 106 0.30 -1.68 -19.46
CA GLU A 106 -0.87 -0.94 -19.95
C GLU A 106 -1.29 0.18 -18.99
N LEU A 107 -1.32 -0.09 -17.69
CA LEU A 107 -1.65 0.90 -16.67
C LEU A 107 -0.64 2.04 -16.67
N LEU A 108 0.65 1.72 -16.65
CA LEU A 108 1.72 2.73 -16.66
C LEU A 108 1.71 3.53 -17.96
N ALA A 109 1.42 2.90 -19.10
CA ALA A 109 1.25 3.59 -20.38
C ALA A 109 0.04 4.53 -20.36
N ALA A 110 -1.08 4.10 -19.78
CA ALA A 110 -2.27 4.93 -19.64
C ALA A 110 -2.05 6.14 -18.72
N PHE A 111 -1.29 5.99 -17.63
CA PHE A 111 -0.86 7.11 -16.79
C PHE A 111 0.00 8.11 -17.56
N ARG A 112 1.02 7.64 -18.30
CA ARG A 112 1.85 8.50 -19.14
C ARG A 112 1.01 9.26 -20.18
N LYS A 113 0.11 8.58 -20.88
CA LYS A 113 -0.78 9.17 -21.89
C LYS A 113 -1.74 10.21 -21.29
N ALA A 114 -2.18 10.02 -20.05
CA ALA A 114 -3.05 10.96 -19.35
C ALA A 114 -2.28 12.14 -18.72
N GLY A 115 -0.95 12.18 -18.83
CA GLY A 115 -0.12 13.20 -18.20
C GLY A 115 -0.15 13.13 -16.67
N VAL A 116 -0.29 11.92 -16.11
CA VAL A 116 -0.10 11.67 -14.69
C VAL A 116 1.40 11.64 -14.43
N ALA A 117 1.89 12.54 -13.57
CA ALA A 117 3.30 12.55 -13.19
C ALA A 117 3.70 11.19 -12.60
N LYS A 118 4.96 10.79 -12.78
CA LYS A 118 5.47 9.50 -12.30
C LYS A 118 5.22 9.36 -10.79
N VAL A 119 4.81 8.15 -10.37
CA VAL A 119 4.78 7.75 -8.96
C VAL A 119 6.08 6.98 -8.71
N GLU A 120 6.92 7.51 -7.83
CA GLU A 120 8.23 6.93 -7.55
C GLU A 120 8.07 5.65 -6.72
N LEU A 121 7.36 5.74 -5.59
CA LEU A 121 7.11 4.63 -4.68
C LEU A 121 5.94 3.79 -5.17
N LYS A 122 6.26 2.68 -5.82
CA LYS A 122 5.27 1.71 -6.31
C LYS A 122 5.74 0.29 -6.08
N ALA A 123 4.81 -0.59 -5.76
CA ALA A 123 5.08 -2.01 -5.57
C ALA A 123 3.96 -2.90 -6.07
N ILE A 124 4.26 -4.19 -6.19
CA ILE A 124 3.27 -5.24 -6.43
C ILE A 124 3.09 -6.03 -5.14
N VAL A 125 1.84 -6.34 -4.81
CA VAL A 125 1.54 -7.26 -3.71
C VAL A 125 1.92 -8.67 -4.11
N THR A 126 2.81 -9.28 -3.33
CA THR A 126 3.28 -10.65 -3.45
C THR A 126 2.95 -11.43 -2.19
N GLU A 127 3.12 -12.75 -2.21
CA GLU A 127 2.97 -13.58 -1.00
C GLU A 127 3.93 -13.16 0.11
N THR A 128 5.12 -12.64 -0.24
CA THR A 128 6.17 -12.25 0.69
C THR A 128 5.93 -10.90 1.38
N ASN A 129 5.09 -10.03 0.81
CA ASN A 129 4.84 -8.70 1.38
C ASN A 129 3.36 -8.47 1.76
N ALA A 130 2.45 -9.37 1.39
CA ALA A 130 1.04 -9.23 1.74
C ALA A 130 0.80 -9.21 3.26
N HIS A 131 1.68 -9.83 4.04
CA HIS A 131 1.63 -9.83 5.51
C HIS A 131 2.32 -8.64 6.16
N TRP A 132 2.95 -7.76 5.37
CA TRP A 132 3.58 -6.55 5.89
C TRP A 132 2.51 -5.48 6.13
N THR A 133 2.73 -4.64 7.13
CA THR A 133 1.95 -3.41 7.29
C THR A 133 2.20 -2.50 6.09
N PHE A 134 1.24 -1.62 5.80
CA PHE A 134 1.43 -0.63 4.73
C PHE A 134 2.66 0.24 4.97
N TYR A 135 2.92 0.61 6.23
CA TYR A 135 4.10 1.37 6.63
C TYR A 135 5.41 0.63 6.35
N HIS A 136 5.52 -0.64 6.76
CA HIS A 136 6.73 -1.44 6.52
C HIS A 136 7.00 -1.62 5.01
N LEU A 137 5.95 -1.84 4.22
CA LEU A 137 6.09 -1.89 2.76
C LEU A 137 6.58 -0.54 2.19
N TYR A 138 6.07 0.59 2.71
CA TYR A 138 6.54 1.91 2.30
C TYR A 138 8.03 2.10 2.58
N GLU A 139 8.51 1.74 3.77
CA GLU A 139 9.94 1.86 4.14
C GLU A 139 10.82 1.07 3.18
N GLU A 140 10.48 -0.19 2.90
CA GLU A 140 11.24 -1.04 1.96
C GLU A 140 11.29 -0.46 0.54
N ILE A 141 10.16 0.01 0.01
CA ILE A 141 10.11 0.63 -1.33
C ILE A 141 10.93 1.92 -1.35
N LYS A 142 10.87 2.72 -0.28
CA LYS A 142 11.63 3.96 -0.15
C LYS A 142 13.12 3.70 -0.14
N GLU A 143 13.57 2.75 0.66
CA GLU A 143 14.98 2.35 0.70
C GLU A 143 15.46 1.81 -0.66
N GLU A 144 14.67 0.95 -1.31
CA GLU A 144 14.98 0.45 -2.66
C GLU A 144 15.12 1.60 -3.66
N HIS A 145 14.18 2.55 -3.63
CA HIS A 145 14.22 3.73 -4.50
C HIS A 145 15.46 4.59 -4.24
N GLU A 146 15.84 4.79 -2.98
CA GLU A 146 17.06 5.52 -2.64
C GLU A 146 18.32 4.81 -3.14
N ARG A 147 18.39 3.48 -2.98
CA ARG A 147 19.51 2.65 -3.47
C ARG A 147 19.64 2.73 -4.99
N MET A 148 18.52 2.66 -5.71
CA MET A 148 18.49 2.73 -7.17
C MET A 148 18.78 4.13 -7.71
N THR A 149 18.33 5.17 -7.01
CA THR A 149 18.59 6.57 -7.40
C THR A 149 20.04 6.96 -7.13
N LYS A 150 20.64 6.47 -6.03
CA LYS A 150 22.06 6.66 -5.72
C LYS A 150 22.98 5.82 -6.62
N GLY A 151 22.52 4.68 -7.13
CA GLY A 151 23.26 3.84 -8.09
C GLY A 151 23.27 4.36 -9.53
N GLY A 152 22.25 5.12 -9.94
CA GLY A 152 22.16 5.71 -11.29
C GLY A 152 23.07 6.93 -11.52
N ALA A 153 23.56 7.58 -10.46
CA ALA A 153 24.41 8.77 -10.57
C ALA A 153 25.89 8.47 -10.89
N ASN A 154 26.32 7.20 -10.87
CA ASN A 154 27.72 6.79 -11.13
C ASN A 154 27.93 6.04 -12.47
N ALA A 155 26.93 6.00 -13.35
CA ALA A 155 27.00 5.26 -14.62
C ALA A 155 27.02 6.15 -15.89
N GLU A 156 27.12 7.47 -15.75
CA GLU A 156 27.29 8.42 -16.86
C GLU A 156 28.47 9.38 -16.60
N GLY A 157 29.66 8.81 -16.40
CA GLY A 157 30.94 9.53 -16.33
C GLY A 157 32.03 8.80 -17.10
#